data_AF-A0A6N8YZ81-F1
#
_entry.id   AF-A0A6N8YZ81-F1
#
_cell.length_a   1.000
_cell.length_b   1.000
_cell.length_c   1.000
_cell.angle_alpha   90.00
_cell.angle_beta   90.00
_cell.angle_gamma   90.00
#
_symmetry.space_group_name_H-M   'P 1'
#
loop_
_entity.id
_entity.type
_entity.pdbx_description
1 polymer ?
#
loop_
_entity_poly.entity_id
_entity_poly.type
_entity_poly.pdbx_seq_one_letter_code
_entity_poly.pdbx_strand_id
1 'polypeptide(L)'
;MNISSYNITDVGYHYVGLRVLGSPLPTVRREEQEAAIARSVLKYVSDRSLRLMLPEPRGTFETVGEKVCRELVHFGFAVSAKGVYELTDRGKETLGLLNAGKHIELRRTMARVHLETYDNLREVVQKHFEIGYIWRPIVETSKLEQKGYFRRLLAPTFPEEAHSVADAIRESLQGLGAKKIEDALQEKVVSQALPNIRIRVPLFRSIADRLVSLRLLNIARDSATIEGCEFLKSYSPCANESPPHKWYVPLTVNPPSDSSFTMYFCEPDMTDRGTQECLLDAIEQVFSESLPLGGYYDLPEVRDRVCDVLKIPEATFDEGINQLMDLQPAPLTMGLTYENISGRRKPLVRTRGSSQIYNLLRSG
;
A
#
# COMPACT_ATOMS: atom_id res chain seq x y z
N MET A 1 9.56 17.04 9.55
CA MET A 1 9.80 15.98 10.58
C MET A 1 10.06 14.67 9.85
N ASN A 2 10.83 13.72 10.40
CA ASN A 2 11.02 12.40 9.76
C ASN A 2 10.34 11.27 10.54
N ILE A 3 9.77 10.29 9.82
CA ILE A 3 9.42 9.00 10.41
C ILE A 3 10.72 8.29 10.77
N SER A 4 10.97 8.09 12.07
CA SER A 4 12.18 7.45 12.58
C SER A 4 11.92 6.08 13.24
N SER A 5 10.66 5.69 13.40
CA SER A 5 10.26 4.40 14.01
C SER A 5 8.97 3.84 13.40
N TYR A 6 8.83 2.51 13.48
CA TYR A 6 7.82 1.64 12.84
C TYR A 6 6.37 1.81 13.30
N ASN A 7 5.95 3.01 13.70
CA ASN A 7 4.90 3.09 14.70
C ASN A 7 3.50 2.77 14.15
N ILE A 8 3.11 3.21 12.95
CA ILE A 8 1.79 2.95 12.35
C ILE A 8 1.88 2.87 10.81
N THR A 9 1.93 1.70 10.19
CA THR A 9 1.97 1.65 8.71
C THR A 9 0.58 1.81 8.07
N ASP A 10 -0.49 1.38 8.74
CA ASP A 10 -1.86 1.51 8.22
C ASP A 10 -2.56 2.78 8.74
N VAL A 11 -2.91 3.69 7.83
CA VAL A 11 -3.64 4.94 8.11
C VAL A 11 -5.04 4.66 8.66
N GLY A 12 -5.58 3.46 8.44
CA GLY A 12 -6.80 2.99 9.09
C GLY A 12 -6.79 3.15 10.61
N TYR A 13 -5.62 3.07 11.24
CA TYR A 13 -5.49 3.22 12.69
C TYR A 13 -5.74 4.67 13.14
N HIS A 14 -5.43 5.66 12.31
CA HIS A 14 -5.74 7.06 12.60
C HIS A 14 -7.24 7.31 12.54
N TYR A 15 -7.98 6.66 11.62
CA TYR A 15 -9.44 6.73 11.60
C TYR A 15 -10.07 6.15 12.86
N VAL A 16 -9.52 5.04 13.36
CA VAL A 16 -9.92 4.46 14.65
C VAL A 16 -9.66 5.47 15.78
N GLY A 17 -8.47 6.07 15.82
CA GLY A 17 -8.11 7.09 16.81
C GLY A 17 -9.07 8.29 16.80
N LEU A 18 -9.37 8.85 15.62
CA LEU A 18 -10.34 9.95 15.48
C LEU A 18 -11.72 9.58 16.04
N ARG A 19 -12.22 8.38 15.74
CA ARG A 19 -13.52 7.90 16.25
C ARG A 19 -13.54 7.75 17.76
N VAL A 20 -12.48 7.19 18.35
CA VAL A 20 -12.40 6.98 19.80
C VAL A 20 -12.30 8.32 20.52
N LEU A 21 -11.43 9.23 20.06
CA LEU A 21 -11.28 10.55 20.69
C LEU A 21 -12.50 11.47 20.49
N GLY A 22 -13.25 11.29 19.40
CA GLY A 22 -14.49 12.03 19.16
C GLY A 22 -15.74 11.43 19.82
N SER A 23 -15.61 10.25 20.44
CA SER A 23 -16.72 9.64 21.17
C SER A 23 -16.91 10.36 22.51
N PRO A 24 -18.15 10.60 22.97
CA PRO A 24 -18.43 11.17 24.29
C PRO A 24 -18.06 10.15 25.37
N LEU A 25 -16.78 10.08 25.70
CA LEU A 25 -16.26 9.27 26.78
C LEU A 25 -16.26 10.12 28.07
N PRO A 26 -16.86 9.65 29.18
CA PRO A 26 -16.91 10.41 30.42
C PRO A 26 -15.52 10.57 31.01
N THR A 27 -14.94 11.78 31.03
CA THR A 27 -13.63 12.15 31.65
C THR A 27 -12.68 10.97 31.85
N VAL A 28 -12.25 10.39 30.73
CA VAL A 28 -11.44 9.17 30.66
C VAL A 28 -9.97 9.58 30.69
N ARG A 29 -9.16 8.94 31.55
CA ARG A 29 -7.72 9.26 31.65
C ARG A 29 -7.02 8.96 30.33
N ARG A 30 -5.89 9.62 30.05
CA ARG A 30 -5.08 9.38 28.86
C ARG A 30 -4.81 7.90 28.59
N GLU A 31 -4.40 7.14 29.61
CA GLU A 31 -4.07 5.72 29.45
C GLU A 31 -5.28 4.88 29.04
N GLU A 32 -6.48 5.26 29.50
CA GLU A 32 -7.72 4.60 29.13
C GLU A 32 -8.14 4.91 27.68
N GLN A 33 -7.88 6.14 27.20
CA GLN A 33 -8.05 6.49 25.78
C GLN A 33 -7.08 5.70 24.89
N GLU A 34 -5.80 5.64 25.27
CA GLU A 34 -4.78 4.85 24.58
C GLU A 34 -5.18 3.36 24.53
N ALA A 35 -5.62 2.80 25.65
CA ALA A 35 -6.09 1.41 25.72
C ALA A 35 -7.35 1.17 24.88
N ALA A 36 -8.29 2.12 24.83
CA ALA A 36 -9.49 2.03 23.99
C ALA A 36 -9.15 2.05 22.49
N ILE A 37 -8.19 2.89 22.08
CA ILE A 37 -7.68 2.90 20.71
C ILE A 37 -6.98 1.58 20.39
N ALA A 38 -6.09 1.09 21.27
CA ALA A 38 -5.38 -0.17 21.05
C ALA A 38 -6.35 -1.35 20.85
N ARG A 39 -7.40 -1.47 21.69
CA ARG A 39 -8.45 -2.50 21.54
C ARG A 39 -9.22 -2.35 20.21
N SER A 40 -9.55 -1.12 19.84
CA SER A 40 -10.30 -0.84 18.61
C SER A 40 -9.47 -1.11 17.36
N VAL A 41 -8.16 -0.82 17.40
CA VAL A 41 -7.22 -1.16 16.33
C VAL A 41 -7.06 -2.67 16.23
N LEU A 42 -6.86 -3.38 17.34
CA LEU A 42 -6.80 -4.84 17.33
C LEU A 42 -8.07 -5.44 16.70
N LYS A 43 -9.25 -4.95 17.06
CA LYS A 43 -10.50 -5.36 16.43
C LYS A 43 -10.50 -5.08 14.93
N TYR A 44 -10.13 -3.87 14.51
CA TYR A 44 -10.05 -3.50 13.10
C TYR A 44 -9.11 -4.44 12.32
N VAL A 45 -7.94 -4.75 12.87
CA VAL A 45 -6.98 -5.66 12.21
C VAL A 45 -7.50 -7.09 12.19
N SER A 46 -8.08 -7.59 13.28
CA SER A 46 -8.68 -8.93 13.32
C SER A 46 -9.84 -9.05 12.33
N ASP A 47 -10.74 -8.07 12.29
CA ASP A 47 -11.84 -8.02 11.32
C ASP A 47 -11.30 -7.97 9.88
N ARG A 48 -10.22 -7.23 9.64
CA ARG A 48 -9.52 -7.19 8.35
C ARG A 48 -8.89 -8.55 8.02
N SER A 49 -8.15 -9.17 8.92
CA SER A 49 -7.54 -10.49 8.70
C SER A 49 -8.59 -11.55 8.41
N LEU A 50 -9.69 -11.57 9.17
CA LEU A 50 -10.81 -12.49 8.94
C LEU A 50 -11.46 -12.25 7.57
N ARG A 51 -11.74 -10.98 7.23
CA ARG A 51 -12.34 -10.61 5.94
C ARG A 51 -11.46 -10.99 4.76
N LEU A 52 -10.15 -10.77 4.89
CA LEU A 52 -9.16 -11.01 3.85
C LEU A 52 -8.56 -12.43 3.93
N MET A 53 -9.06 -13.30 4.81
CA MET A 53 -8.54 -14.66 5.05
C MET A 53 -7.02 -14.70 5.29
N LEU A 54 -6.47 -13.62 5.86
CA LEU A 54 -5.06 -13.50 6.21
C LEU A 54 -4.80 -14.23 7.53
N PRO A 55 -3.53 -14.61 7.80
CA PRO A 55 -3.13 -15.08 9.11
C PRO A 55 -3.55 -14.09 10.21
N GLU A 56 -3.81 -14.62 11.40
CA GLU A 56 -4.07 -13.78 12.57
C GLU A 56 -2.92 -12.79 12.79
N PRO A 57 -3.23 -11.54 13.15
CA PRO A 57 -2.22 -10.54 13.35
C PRO A 57 -1.28 -10.94 14.49
N ARG A 58 0.02 -10.91 14.22
CA ARG A 58 1.07 -11.24 15.19
C ARG A 58 1.54 -9.94 15.88
N GLY A 59 1.54 -9.90 17.22
CA GLY A 59 2.06 -8.77 18.01
C GLY A 59 1.16 -8.38 19.19
N THR A 60 1.68 -7.60 20.14
CA THR A 60 0.96 -7.30 21.40
C THR A 60 0.04 -6.06 21.33
N PHE A 61 0.11 -5.22 20.29
CA PHE A 61 -0.69 -3.97 20.10
C PHE A 61 -0.67 -2.97 21.29
N GLU A 62 0.03 -3.27 22.38
CA GLU A 62 -0.01 -2.54 23.66
C GLU A 62 0.32 -1.05 23.51
N THR A 63 1.31 -0.71 22.68
CA THR A 63 1.76 0.67 22.47
C THR A 63 1.09 1.37 21.29
N VAL A 64 0.19 0.68 20.56
CA VAL A 64 -0.41 1.23 19.34
C VAL A 64 -1.31 2.43 19.65
N GLY A 65 -2.05 2.37 20.75
CA GLY A 65 -2.90 3.49 21.18
C GLY A 65 -2.13 4.78 21.41
N GLU A 66 -1.06 4.71 22.21
CA GLU A 66 -0.15 5.83 22.45
C GLU A 66 0.43 6.39 21.14
N LYS A 67 0.88 5.51 20.25
CA LYS A 67 1.47 5.89 18.95
C LYS A 67 0.44 6.59 18.05
N VAL A 68 -0.78 6.08 17.96
CA VAL A 68 -1.88 6.74 17.22
C VAL A 68 -2.15 8.13 17.79
N CYS A 69 -2.29 8.27 19.11
CA CYS A 69 -2.53 9.57 19.73
C CYS A 69 -1.39 10.57 19.45
N ARG A 70 -0.12 10.15 19.57
CA ARG A 70 1.04 11.00 19.26
C ARG A 70 1.02 11.48 17.82
N GLU A 71 0.71 10.59 16.87
CA GLU A 71 0.62 10.99 15.46
C GLU A 71 -0.57 11.91 15.19
N LEU A 72 -1.74 11.68 15.79
CA LEU A 72 -2.87 12.60 15.69
C LEU A 72 -2.53 14.00 16.23
N VAL A 73 -1.68 14.09 17.27
CA VAL A 73 -1.14 15.38 17.74
C VAL A 73 -0.17 15.99 16.72
N HIS A 74 0.75 15.22 16.15
CA HIS A 74 1.67 15.71 15.11
C HIS A 74 0.93 16.22 13.86
N PHE A 75 -0.19 15.59 13.51
CA PHE A 75 -1.08 16.00 12.43
C PHE A 75 -1.92 17.25 12.73
N GLY A 76 -1.93 17.68 14.00
CA GLY A 76 -2.78 18.77 14.48
C GLY A 76 -4.26 18.40 14.54
N PHE A 77 -4.60 17.11 14.55
CA PHE A 77 -5.97 16.62 14.75
C PHE A 77 -6.35 16.50 16.21
N ALA A 78 -5.37 16.36 17.10
CA ALA A 78 -5.58 16.31 18.54
C ALA A 78 -4.60 17.20 19.29
N VAL A 79 -4.94 17.53 20.53
CA VAL A 79 -4.05 18.16 21.51
C VAL A 79 -4.04 17.31 22.78
N SER A 80 -2.91 17.32 23.49
CA SER A 80 -2.82 16.74 24.83
C SER A 80 -2.98 17.86 25.84
N ALA A 81 -4.11 17.88 26.55
CA ALA A 81 -4.42 18.90 27.55
C ALA A 81 -4.91 18.22 28.83
N LYS A 82 -4.42 18.69 30.00
CA LYS A 82 -4.90 18.23 31.32
C LYS A 82 -4.93 16.70 31.51
N GLY A 83 -3.99 15.97 30.89
CA GLY A 83 -3.91 14.51 31.02
C GLY A 83 -4.95 13.74 30.19
N VAL A 84 -5.51 14.36 29.16
CA VAL A 84 -6.39 13.73 28.16
C VAL A 84 -6.04 14.22 26.74
N TYR A 85 -6.40 13.42 25.74
CA TYR A 85 -6.39 13.82 24.34
C TYR A 85 -7.75 14.37 23.93
N GLU A 86 -7.75 15.53 23.27
CA GLU A 86 -8.95 16.18 22.75
C GLU A 86 -8.77 16.49 21.26
N LEU A 87 -9.83 16.28 20.47
CA LEU A 87 -9.81 16.66 19.05
C LEU A 87 -9.78 18.18 18.90
N THR A 88 -8.89 18.67 18.04
CA THR A 88 -8.92 20.05 17.54
C THR A 88 -10.10 20.25 16.60
N ASP A 89 -10.37 21.49 16.19
CA ASP A 89 -11.42 21.75 15.19
C ASP A 89 -11.14 21.05 13.87
N ARG A 90 -9.85 21.00 13.45
CA ARG A 90 -9.41 20.21 12.28
C ARG A 90 -9.68 18.71 12.47
N GLY A 91 -9.45 18.18 13.67
CA GLY A 91 -9.75 16.79 14.01
C GLY A 91 -11.24 16.48 13.96
N LYS A 92 -12.08 17.37 14.47
CA LYS A 92 -13.55 17.25 14.43
C LYS A 92 -14.09 17.32 13.01
N GLU A 93 -13.57 18.24 12.18
CA GLU A 93 -13.93 18.34 10.76
C GLU A 93 -13.57 17.04 10.02
N THR A 94 -12.36 16.53 10.24
CA THR A 94 -11.89 15.27 9.63
C THR A 94 -12.75 14.07 10.07
N LEU A 95 -13.12 14.00 11.36
CA LEU A 95 -14.07 13.01 11.85
C LEU A 95 -15.46 13.19 11.21
N GLY A 96 -15.89 14.42 10.96
CA GLY A 96 -17.12 14.73 10.24
C GLY A 96 -17.14 14.13 8.83
N LEU A 97 -16.03 14.24 8.08
CA LEU A 97 -15.88 13.60 6.76
C LEU A 97 -16.01 12.07 6.86
N LEU A 98 -15.35 11.47 7.85
CA LEU A 98 -15.39 10.03 8.10
C LEU A 98 -16.81 9.53 8.44
N ASN A 99 -17.55 10.26 9.28
CA ASN A 99 -18.90 9.89 9.68
C ASN A 99 -19.93 10.12 8.57
N ALA A 100 -19.72 11.12 7.72
CA ALA A 100 -20.58 11.42 6.58
C ALA A 100 -20.32 10.54 5.34
N GLY A 101 -19.34 9.61 5.40
CA GLY A 101 -19.00 8.77 4.25
C GLY A 101 -18.28 9.51 3.11
N LYS A 102 -17.72 10.70 3.38
CA LYS A 102 -16.97 11.51 2.40
C LYS A 102 -15.54 10.99 2.25
N HIS A 103 -15.42 9.76 1.73
CA HIS A 103 -14.16 9.01 1.74
C HIS A 103 -13.07 9.63 0.87
N ILE A 104 -13.41 10.23 -0.27
CA ILE A 104 -12.44 10.89 -1.16
C ILE A 104 -11.81 12.10 -0.47
N GLU A 105 -12.63 12.99 0.10
CA GLU A 105 -12.16 14.17 0.82
C GLU A 105 -11.36 13.80 2.07
N LEU A 106 -11.78 12.74 2.77
CA LEU A 106 -11.03 12.20 3.90
C LEU A 106 -9.65 11.71 3.47
N ARG A 107 -9.55 10.88 2.43
CA ARG A 107 -8.27 10.35 1.93
C ARG A 107 -7.35 11.46 1.47
N ARG A 108 -7.86 12.45 0.73
CA ARG A 108 -7.09 13.64 0.31
C ARG A 108 -6.59 14.43 1.52
N THR A 109 -7.42 14.60 2.54
CA THR A 109 -7.03 15.28 3.79
C THR A 109 -5.90 14.53 4.48
N MET A 110 -6.00 13.20 4.60
CA MET A 110 -4.97 12.37 5.22
C MET A 110 -3.67 12.37 4.42
N ALA A 111 -3.72 12.22 3.09
CA ALA A 111 -2.56 12.27 2.22
C ALA A 111 -1.83 13.61 2.35
N ARG A 112 -2.56 14.73 2.27
CA ARG A 112 -1.99 16.07 2.46
C ARG A 112 -1.31 16.20 3.81
N VAL A 113 -1.99 15.87 4.90
CA VAL A 113 -1.45 16.02 6.26
C VAL A 113 -0.19 15.18 6.48
N HIS A 114 -0.17 13.95 5.97
CA HIS A 114 1.00 13.10 6.07
C HIS A 114 2.20 13.67 5.32
N LEU A 115 1.96 14.17 4.10
CA LEU A 115 3.00 14.82 3.29
C LEU A 115 3.44 16.15 3.91
N GLU A 116 2.55 16.96 4.48
CA GLU A 116 2.91 18.19 5.20
C GLU A 116 3.75 17.90 6.46
N THR A 117 3.50 16.78 7.12
CA THR A 117 4.15 16.44 8.41
C THR A 117 5.52 15.79 8.20
N TYR A 118 5.64 14.84 7.26
CA TYR A 118 6.81 13.96 7.15
C TYR A 118 7.65 14.20 5.90
N ASP A 119 8.90 14.62 6.08
CA ASP A 119 9.83 14.98 5.01
C ASP A 119 10.21 13.73 4.21
N ASN A 120 10.61 12.65 4.89
CA ASN A 120 10.92 11.39 4.23
C ASN A 120 9.73 10.71 3.51
N LEU A 121 8.48 11.01 3.84
CA LEU A 121 7.34 10.58 3.00
C LEU A 121 7.30 11.37 1.69
N ARG A 122 7.46 12.70 1.77
CA ARG A 122 7.49 13.57 0.59
C ARG A 122 8.62 13.19 -0.36
N GLU A 123 9.82 13.04 0.17
CA GLU A 123 11.01 12.74 -0.62
C GLU A 123 10.87 11.40 -1.36
N VAL A 124 10.29 10.37 -0.69
CA VAL A 124 10.04 9.08 -1.35
C VAL A 124 8.99 9.20 -2.46
N VAL A 125 7.90 9.94 -2.24
CA VAL A 125 6.88 10.17 -3.28
C VAL A 125 7.47 10.94 -4.47
N GLN A 126 8.18 12.04 -4.21
CA GLN A 126 8.85 12.84 -5.23
C GLN A 126 9.84 11.99 -6.04
N LYS A 127 10.60 11.11 -5.37
CA LYS A 127 11.53 10.24 -6.09
C LYS A 127 10.81 9.30 -7.05
N HIS A 128 9.66 8.75 -6.69
CA HIS A 128 8.88 7.93 -7.62
C HIS A 128 8.36 8.73 -8.81
N PHE A 129 8.12 10.04 -8.70
CA PHE A 129 7.83 10.88 -9.85
C PHE A 129 9.05 11.10 -10.75
N GLU A 130 10.26 11.19 -10.19
CA GLU A 130 11.49 11.40 -10.94
C GLU A 130 11.96 10.16 -11.71
N ILE A 131 11.97 8.99 -11.06
CA ILE A 131 12.55 7.76 -11.64
C ILE A 131 11.49 6.75 -12.10
N GLY A 132 10.21 7.01 -11.82
CA GLY A 132 9.07 6.14 -12.13
C GLY A 132 8.95 4.94 -11.20
N TYR A 133 10.01 4.13 -11.10
CA TYR A 133 9.99 2.82 -10.46
C TYR A 133 11.19 2.59 -9.55
N ILE A 134 10.94 1.95 -8.40
CA ILE A 134 12.01 1.31 -7.61
C ILE A 134 11.81 -0.21 -7.68
N TRP A 135 12.79 -0.89 -8.25
CA TRP A 135 12.80 -2.33 -8.47
C TRP A 135 13.59 -3.03 -7.37
N ARG A 136 12.88 -3.58 -6.37
CA ARG A 136 13.54 -4.30 -5.28
C ARG A 136 13.63 -5.79 -5.60
N PRO A 137 14.83 -6.39 -5.64
CA PRO A 137 14.97 -7.79 -5.97
C PRO A 137 14.34 -8.71 -4.92
N ILE A 138 13.76 -9.81 -5.38
CA ILE A 138 13.35 -10.96 -4.57
C ILE A 138 14.37 -12.07 -4.82
N VAL A 139 14.96 -12.62 -3.75
CA VAL A 139 15.99 -13.65 -3.88
C VAL A 139 15.39 -15.04 -3.77
N GLU A 140 15.56 -15.82 -4.83
CA GLU A 140 15.18 -17.22 -4.88
C GLU A 140 16.36 -18.11 -4.50
N THR A 141 16.21 -18.88 -3.43
CA THR A 141 17.27 -19.77 -2.91
C THR A 141 17.79 -20.74 -3.97
N SER A 142 16.92 -21.25 -4.84
CA SER A 142 17.27 -22.19 -5.92
C SER A 142 18.14 -21.56 -7.02
N LYS A 143 18.19 -20.22 -7.12
CA LYS A 143 18.92 -19.48 -8.15
C LYS A 143 20.23 -18.87 -7.66
N LEU A 144 20.54 -18.96 -6.35
CA LEU A 144 21.74 -18.35 -5.75
C LEU A 144 23.06 -18.80 -6.40
N GLU A 145 23.14 -20.06 -6.81
CA GLU A 145 24.35 -20.63 -7.46
C GLU A 145 24.42 -20.31 -8.96
N GLN A 146 23.37 -19.72 -9.54
CA GLN A 146 23.35 -19.43 -10.97
C GLN A 146 24.30 -18.28 -11.32
N LYS A 147 25.17 -18.51 -12.31
CA LYS A 147 26.10 -17.49 -12.79
C LYS A 147 25.34 -16.24 -13.27
N GLY A 148 25.78 -15.09 -12.78
CA GLY A 148 25.20 -13.79 -13.15
C GLY A 148 23.86 -13.45 -12.49
N TYR A 149 23.35 -14.26 -11.55
CA TYR A 149 22.05 -14.00 -10.91
C TYR A 149 21.99 -12.64 -10.19
N PHE A 150 22.99 -12.32 -9.35
CA PHE A 150 23.03 -11.03 -8.66
C PHE A 150 23.15 -9.83 -9.62
N ARG A 151 23.88 -9.99 -10.73
CA ARG A 151 23.93 -8.96 -11.78
C ARG A 151 22.53 -8.72 -12.35
N ARG A 152 21.79 -9.77 -12.70
CA ARG A 152 20.42 -9.65 -13.24
C ARG A 152 19.46 -9.00 -12.23
N LEU A 153 19.58 -9.34 -10.94
CA LEU A 153 18.81 -8.72 -9.86
C LEU A 153 19.14 -7.24 -9.62
N LEU A 154 20.32 -6.76 -10.03
CA LEU A 154 20.75 -5.37 -9.87
C LEU A 154 20.59 -4.55 -11.16
N ALA A 155 20.51 -5.20 -12.31
CA ALA A 155 20.44 -4.55 -13.62
C ALA A 155 19.35 -3.46 -13.75
N PRO A 156 18.14 -3.61 -13.18
CA PRO A 156 17.11 -2.58 -13.30
C PRO A 156 17.46 -1.26 -12.60
N THR A 157 18.28 -1.33 -11.55
CA THR A 157 18.73 -0.14 -10.79
C THR A 157 20.10 0.35 -11.25
N PHE A 158 20.96 -0.55 -11.73
CA PHE A 158 22.34 -0.29 -12.14
C PHE A 158 22.57 -0.78 -13.58
N PRO A 159 21.93 -0.19 -14.60
CA PRO A 159 21.96 -0.73 -15.97
C PRO A 159 23.38 -0.86 -16.53
N GLU A 160 24.26 0.09 -16.20
CA GLU A 160 25.64 0.14 -16.70
C GLU A 160 26.66 -0.51 -15.72
N GLU A 161 26.32 -0.57 -14.43
CA GLU A 161 27.25 -0.95 -13.36
C GLU A 161 26.89 -2.26 -12.66
N ALA A 162 25.82 -2.95 -13.07
CA ALA A 162 25.33 -4.14 -12.35
C ALA A 162 26.40 -5.23 -12.15
N HIS A 163 27.36 -5.37 -13.08
CA HIS A 163 28.49 -6.29 -12.89
C HIS A 163 29.41 -5.83 -11.76
N SER A 164 29.91 -4.59 -11.80
CA SER A 164 30.85 -4.09 -10.81
C SER A 164 30.21 -4.04 -9.42
N VAL A 165 28.94 -3.65 -9.32
CA VAL A 165 28.18 -3.64 -8.06
C VAL A 165 27.99 -5.06 -7.54
N ALA A 166 27.61 -6.02 -8.40
CA ALA A 166 27.44 -7.42 -8.01
C ALA A 166 28.76 -8.04 -7.51
N ASP A 167 29.87 -7.78 -8.18
CA ASP A 167 31.19 -8.28 -7.79
C ASP A 167 31.66 -7.65 -6.47
N ALA A 168 31.46 -6.35 -6.29
CA ALA A 168 31.84 -5.62 -5.07
C ALA A 168 31.12 -6.12 -3.81
N ILE A 169 29.88 -6.62 -3.94
CA ILE A 169 29.13 -7.15 -2.80
C ILE A 169 29.28 -8.66 -2.64
N ARG A 170 29.78 -9.38 -3.65
CA ARG A 170 29.77 -10.84 -3.70
C ARG A 170 30.46 -11.49 -2.50
N GLU A 171 31.64 -10.99 -2.13
CA GLU A 171 32.39 -11.48 -0.98
C GLU A 171 31.63 -11.26 0.33
N SER A 172 31.00 -10.09 0.48
CA SER A 172 30.19 -9.75 1.67
C SER A 172 28.93 -10.61 1.83
N LEU A 173 28.46 -11.23 0.74
CA LEU A 173 27.28 -12.09 0.70
C LEU A 173 27.58 -13.57 0.93
N GLN A 174 28.85 -13.98 0.92
CA GLN A 174 29.24 -15.38 1.03
C GLN A 174 28.84 -15.97 2.39
N GLY A 175 28.22 -17.15 2.37
CA GLY A 175 27.77 -17.85 3.59
C GLY A 175 26.53 -17.24 4.26
N LEU A 176 25.93 -16.20 3.67
CA LEU A 176 24.66 -15.65 4.14
C LEU A 176 23.47 -16.46 3.61
N GLY A 177 22.40 -16.54 4.40
CA GLY A 177 21.13 -17.11 3.93
C GLY A 177 20.40 -16.18 2.96
N ALA A 178 19.53 -16.73 2.11
CA ALA A 178 18.81 -16.02 1.05
C ALA A 178 18.18 -14.69 1.51
N LYS A 179 17.56 -14.66 2.69
CA LYS A 179 16.93 -13.44 3.21
C LYS A 179 17.94 -12.32 3.51
N LYS A 180 19.10 -12.66 4.06
CA LYS A 180 20.17 -11.67 4.34
C LYS A 180 20.76 -11.13 3.05
N ILE A 181 20.89 -11.99 2.04
CA ILE A 181 21.30 -11.59 0.69
C ILE A 181 20.29 -10.63 0.09
N GLU A 182 19.00 -10.96 0.16
CA GLU A 182 17.91 -10.10 -0.32
C GLU A 182 17.94 -8.72 0.35
N ASP A 183 18.02 -8.68 1.68
CA ASP A 183 18.02 -7.41 2.41
C ASP A 183 19.26 -6.56 2.05
N ALA A 184 20.43 -7.18 1.84
CA ALA A 184 21.63 -6.47 1.41
C ALA A 184 21.53 -5.91 -0.03
N LEU A 185 20.96 -6.68 -0.96
CA LEU A 185 20.70 -6.22 -2.33
C LEU A 185 19.66 -5.08 -2.34
N GLN A 186 18.58 -5.22 -1.58
CA GLN A 186 17.57 -4.17 -1.45
C GLN A 186 18.15 -2.90 -0.82
N GLU A 187 19.08 -3.00 0.13
CA GLU A 187 19.73 -1.83 0.74
C GLU A 187 20.56 -1.07 -0.30
N LYS A 188 21.25 -1.78 -1.21
CA LYS A 188 21.97 -1.15 -2.33
C LYS A 188 21.01 -0.44 -3.29
N VAL A 189 19.90 -1.07 -3.65
CA VAL A 189 18.88 -0.47 -4.51
C VAL A 189 18.28 0.78 -3.87
N VAL A 190 17.85 0.70 -2.61
CA VAL A 190 17.24 1.82 -1.89
C VAL A 190 18.24 2.97 -1.73
N SER A 191 19.49 2.68 -1.39
CA SER A 191 20.54 3.70 -1.26
C SER A 191 20.83 4.41 -2.58
N GLN A 192 20.80 3.68 -3.70
CA GLN A 192 20.98 4.26 -5.03
C GLN A 192 19.77 5.09 -5.47
N ALA A 193 18.55 4.59 -5.20
CA ALA A 193 17.33 5.29 -5.55
C ALA A 193 17.10 6.54 -4.67
N LEU A 194 17.56 6.53 -3.41
CA LEU A 194 17.36 7.61 -2.45
C LEU A 194 18.70 8.06 -1.84
N PRO A 195 19.64 8.57 -2.65
CA PRO A 195 21.02 8.83 -2.18
C PRO A 195 21.10 9.93 -1.12
N ASN A 196 20.13 10.86 -1.15
CA ASN A 196 20.07 11.99 -0.21
C ASN A 196 19.36 11.63 1.10
N ILE A 197 18.73 10.45 1.20
CA ILE A 197 17.98 10.04 2.38
C ILE A 197 18.60 8.79 2.97
N ARG A 198 19.07 8.88 4.21
CA ARG A 198 19.60 7.72 4.93
C ARG A 198 18.45 6.85 5.46
N ILE A 199 17.80 6.10 4.58
CA ILE A 199 16.72 5.16 4.90
C ILE A 199 17.20 3.73 4.69
N ARG A 200 17.21 2.95 5.77
CA ARG A 200 17.43 1.50 5.70
C ARG A 200 16.19 0.77 5.17
N VAL A 201 16.36 -0.40 4.57
CA VAL A 201 15.28 -1.22 3.97
C VAL A 201 14.04 -1.37 4.88
N PRO A 202 14.15 -1.68 6.19
CA PRO A 202 12.97 -1.81 7.04
C PRO A 202 12.15 -0.52 7.19
N LEU A 203 12.83 0.63 7.27
CA LEU A 203 12.17 1.93 7.33
C LEU A 203 11.55 2.28 5.97
N PHE A 204 12.25 1.99 4.86
CA PHE A 204 11.71 2.16 3.52
C PHE A 204 10.44 1.32 3.31
N ARG A 205 10.44 0.04 3.72
CA ARG A 205 9.25 -0.83 3.69
C ARG A 205 8.08 -0.20 4.46
N SER A 206 8.34 0.30 5.67
CA SER A 206 7.31 0.95 6.49
C SER A 206 6.75 2.23 5.87
N ILE A 207 7.62 3.04 5.27
CA ILE A 207 7.23 4.23 4.51
C ILE A 207 6.37 3.83 3.30
N ALA A 208 6.81 2.82 2.53
CA ALA A 208 6.08 2.35 1.37
C ALA A 208 4.70 1.81 1.76
N ASP A 209 4.58 0.99 2.80
CA ASP A 209 3.29 0.49 3.30
C ASP A 209 2.35 1.64 3.71
N ARG A 210 2.89 2.67 4.36
CA ARG A 210 2.12 3.88 4.71
C ARG A 210 1.67 4.65 3.47
N LEU A 211 2.54 4.81 2.48
CA LEU A 211 2.19 5.46 1.21
C LEU A 211 1.17 4.65 0.41
N VAL A 212 1.23 3.32 0.46
CA VAL A 212 0.20 2.42 -0.10
C VAL A 212 -1.15 2.62 0.59
N SER A 213 -1.16 2.64 1.93
CA SER A 213 -2.38 2.94 2.72
C SER A 213 -2.96 4.34 2.40
N LEU A 214 -2.11 5.30 2.04
CA LEU A 214 -2.49 6.63 1.55
C LEU A 214 -2.86 6.69 0.06
N ARG A 215 -2.81 5.58 -0.68
CA ARG A 215 -2.98 5.52 -2.15
C ARG A 215 -1.96 6.35 -2.95
N LEU A 216 -0.81 6.65 -2.36
CA LEU A 216 0.27 7.42 -2.98
C LEU A 216 1.31 6.54 -3.68
N LEU A 217 1.38 5.26 -3.34
CA LEU A 217 2.20 4.25 -4.00
C LEU A 217 1.41 2.96 -4.19
N ASN A 218 1.84 2.16 -5.16
CA ASN A 218 1.52 0.75 -5.30
C ASN A 218 2.80 -0.07 -5.18
N ILE A 219 2.68 -1.33 -4.79
CA ILE A 219 3.75 -2.31 -4.82
C ILE A 219 3.23 -3.53 -5.58
N ALA A 220 3.81 -3.79 -6.75
CA ALA A 220 3.48 -4.94 -7.58
C ALA A 220 4.59 -5.99 -7.52
N ARG A 221 4.24 -7.27 -7.56
CA ARG A 221 5.22 -8.32 -7.83
C ARG A 221 5.35 -8.48 -9.34
N ASP A 222 6.58 -8.40 -9.85
CA ASP A 222 6.87 -8.62 -11.25
C ASP A 222 7.83 -9.81 -11.39
N SER A 223 7.30 -10.92 -11.88
CA SER A 223 8.03 -12.17 -12.12
C SER A 223 8.30 -12.44 -13.60
N ALA A 224 7.71 -11.66 -14.51
CA ALA A 224 7.62 -12.01 -15.93
C ALA A 224 8.62 -11.25 -16.80
N THR A 225 9.15 -10.10 -16.36
CA THR A 225 9.76 -9.14 -17.29
C THR A 225 11.28 -9.19 -17.39
N ILE A 226 12.04 -9.70 -16.40
CA ILE A 226 13.50 -9.52 -16.37
C ILE A 226 14.23 -10.86 -16.18
N GLU A 227 14.53 -11.53 -17.29
CA GLU A 227 15.49 -12.66 -17.38
C GLU A 227 15.32 -13.75 -16.29
N GLY A 228 14.08 -14.08 -15.95
CA GLY A 228 13.75 -15.08 -14.94
C GLY A 228 14.11 -14.69 -13.51
N CYS A 229 14.20 -13.39 -13.21
CA CYS A 229 14.34 -12.85 -11.86
C CYS A 229 13.02 -12.20 -11.42
N GLU A 230 12.75 -12.25 -10.12
CA GLU A 230 11.54 -11.64 -9.54
C GLU A 230 11.86 -10.34 -8.80
N PHE A 231 10.92 -9.40 -8.86
CA PHE A 231 11.04 -8.08 -8.26
C PHE A 231 9.76 -7.65 -7.55
N LEU A 232 9.93 -6.82 -6.52
CA LEU A 232 8.89 -5.94 -6.02
C LEU A 232 9.09 -4.57 -6.67
N LYS A 233 8.17 -4.21 -7.57
CA LYS A 233 8.12 -2.93 -8.26
C LYS A 233 7.26 -1.96 -7.47
N SER A 234 7.84 -0.91 -6.88
CA SER A 234 7.06 0.20 -6.31
C SER A 234 6.96 1.37 -7.28
N TYR A 235 5.76 1.96 -7.38
CA TYR A 235 5.45 3.07 -8.28
C TYR A 235 4.35 3.95 -7.70
N SER A 236 4.26 5.20 -8.16
CA SER A 236 3.14 6.06 -7.80
C SER A 236 2.00 5.94 -8.82
N PRO A 237 0.75 5.72 -8.39
CA PRO A 237 -0.43 5.92 -9.25
C PRO A 237 -0.76 7.41 -9.43
N CYS A 238 -0.14 8.30 -8.63
CA CYS A 238 -0.30 9.75 -8.74
C CYS A 238 0.68 10.33 -9.78
N ALA A 239 0.50 11.61 -10.12
CA ALA A 239 1.37 12.30 -11.06
C ALA A 239 1.84 13.67 -10.54
N ASN A 240 3.00 14.12 -11.00
CA ASN A 240 3.53 15.47 -10.78
C ASN A 240 2.99 16.49 -11.80
N GLU A 241 2.54 16.04 -12.96
CA GLU A 241 1.92 16.84 -14.01
C GLU A 241 0.47 16.42 -14.23
N SER A 242 -0.37 17.31 -14.80
CA SER A 242 -1.80 17.06 -14.98
C SER A 242 -2.02 15.94 -15.99
N PRO A 243 -2.49 14.76 -15.59
CA PRO A 243 -2.72 13.69 -16.55
C PRO A 243 -4.04 13.91 -17.31
N PRO A 244 -4.23 13.24 -18.45
CA PRO A 244 -5.44 13.42 -19.27
C PRO A 244 -6.70 12.83 -18.63
N HIS A 245 -6.57 11.90 -17.69
CA HIS A 245 -7.73 11.24 -17.09
C HIS A 245 -8.44 12.14 -16.07
N LYS A 246 -9.77 12.13 -16.12
CA LYS A 246 -10.64 12.93 -15.23
C LYS A 246 -10.57 12.54 -13.74
N TRP A 247 -9.99 11.39 -13.43
CA TRP A 247 -9.89 10.88 -12.06
C TRP A 247 -8.72 11.45 -11.25
N TYR A 248 -7.91 12.31 -11.86
CA TYR A 248 -6.83 13.00 -11.18
C TYR A 248 -7.32 14.30 -10.57
N VAL A 249 -7.16 14.43 -9.26
CA VAL A 249 -7.59 15.61 -8.51
C VAL A 249 -6.36 16.33 -7.95
N PRO A 250 -6.22 17.66 -8.16
CA PRO A 250 -5.08 18.38 -7.63
C PRO A 250 -5.05 18.34 -6.09
N LEU A 251 -3.86 18.15 -5.57
CA LEU A 251 -3.53 18.13 -4.15
C LEU A 251 -2.33 19.03 -3.91
N THR A 252 -2.60 20.23 -3.39
CA THR A 252 -1.54 21.15 -2.97
C THR A 252 -1.10 20.80 -1.56
N VAL A 253 0.20 20.56 -1.40
CA VAL A 253 0.86 20.26 -0.14
C VAL A 253 1.68 21.49 0.24
N ASN A 254 1.54 21.95 1.49
CA ASN A 254 2.25 23.12 2.01
C ASN A 254 3.13 22.73 3.20
N PRO A 255 4.33 22.15 2.95
CA PRO A 255 5.21 21.76 4.04
C PRO A 255 5.65 22.99 4.85
N PRO A 256 5.84 22.88 6.18
CA PRO A 256 6.24 24.02 7.01
C PRO A 256 7.61 24.62 6.65
N SER A 257 8.52 23.81 6.07
CA SER A 257 9.92 24.18 5.82
C SER A 257 10.30 24.24 4.34
N ASP A 258 9.40 23.87 3.42
CA ASP A 258 9.70 23.72 2.00
C ASP A 258 8.73 24.53 1.14
N SER A 259 9.06 24.72 -0.13
CA SER A 259 8.12 25.29 -1.10
C SER A 259 6.89 24.39 -1.23
N SER A 260 5.71 25.01 -1.28
CA SER A 260 4.47 24.32 -1.63
C SER A 260 4.61 23.64 -2.98
N PHE A 261 4.10 22.42 -3.11
CA PHE A 261 4.05 21.73 -4.39
C PHE A 261 2.65 21.18 -4.62
N THR A 262 2.29 21.00 -5.88
CA THR A 262 1.03 20.37 -6.27
C THR A 262 1.33 19.06 -6.95
N MET A 263 0.58 18.03 -6.56
CA MET A 263 0.54 16.74 -7.24
C MET A 263 -0.90 16.41 -7.62
N TYR A 264 -1.07 15.48 -8.55
CA TYR A 264 -2.35 14.99 -9.02
C TYR A 264 -2.65 13.64 -8.38
N PHE A 265 -3.55 13.65 -7.42
CA PHE A 265 -3.94 12.49 -6.63
C PHE A 265 -4.96 11.64 -7.40
N CYS A 266 -4.74 10.33 -7.47
CA CYS A 266 -5.55 9.42 -8.29
C CYS A 266 -6.77 8.91 -7.51
N GLU A 267 -7.96 9.38 -7.88
CA GLU A 267 -9.25 9.06 -7.25
C GLU A 267 -10.32 8.77 -8.31
N PRO A 268 -10.24 7.61 -8.99
CA PRO A 268 -11.25 7.24 -9.98
C PRO A 268 -12.56 6.85 -9.31
N ASP A 269 -13.65 7.31 -9.91
CA ASP A 269 -15.00 7.00 -9.47
C ASP A 269 -15.43 5.66 -10.06
N MET A 270 -15.33 4.60 -9.26
CA MET A 270 -15.71 3.25 -9.68
C MET A 270 -17.23 3.04 -9.84
N THR A 271 -18.04 4.07 -9.59
CA THR A 271 -19.48 4.08 -9.92
C THR A 271 -19.77 4.70 -11.29
N ASP A 272 -18.82 5.43 -11.86
CA ASP A 272 -18.91 6.01 -13.20
C ASP A 272 -18.71 4.95 -14.27
N ARG A 273 -19.65 4.86 -15.21
CA ARG A 273 -19.64 3.86 -16.29
C ARG A 273 -18.38 3.94 -17.16
N GLY A 274 -17.93 5.13 -17.52
CA GLY A 274 -16.72 5.28 -18.35
C GLY A 274 -15.47 4.78 -17.62
N THR A 275 -15.40 4.98 -16.31
CA THR A 275 -14.32 4.44 -15.46
C THR A 275 -14.38 2.90 -15.38
N GLN A 276 -15.58 2.33 -15.24
CA GLN A 276 -15.80 0.89 -15.27
C GLN A 276 -15.42 0.26 -16.62
N GLU A 277 -15.75 0.92 -17.73
CA GLU A 277 -15.36 0.50 -19.08
C GLU A 277 -13.82 0.49 -19.23
N CYS A 278 -13.12 1.56 -18.80
CA CYS A 278 -11.64 1.55 -18.78
C CYS A 278 -11.05 0.43 -17.92
N LEU A 279 -11.69 0.09 -16.80
CA LEU A 279 -11.26 -1.02 -15.96
C LEU A 279 -11.42 -2.38 -16.66
N LEU A 280 -12.57 -2.61 -17.30
CA LEU A 280 -12.83 -3.83 -18.05
C LEU A 280 -11.87 -3.98 -19.24
N ASP A 281 -11.67 -2.92 -20.02
CA ASP A 281 -10.74 -2.93 -21.16
C ASP A 281 -9.31 -3.29 -20.73
N ALA A 282 -8.85 -2.75 -19.59
CA ALA A 282 -7.53 -3.07 -19.05
C ALA A 282 -7.45 -4.52 -18.53
N ILE A 283 -8.52 -5.03 -17.93
CA ILE A 283 -8.61 -6.45 -17.50
C ILE A 283 -8.53 -7.37 -18.72
N GLU A 284 -9.29 -7.08 -19.78
CA GLU A 284 -9.28 -7.85 -21.02
C GLU A 284 -7.90 -7.83 -21.70
N GLN A 285 -7.26 -6.65 -21.74
CA GLN A 285 -5.89 -6.52 -22.22
C GLN A 285 -4.95 -7.43 -21.43
N VAL A 286 -4.96 -7.33 -20.09
CA VAL A 286 -4.08 -8.15 -19.23
C VAL A 286 -4.36 -9.64 -19.39
N PHE A 287 -5.62 -10.05 -19.55
CA PHE A 287 -5.97 -11.45 -19.83
C PHE A 287 -5.43 -11.94 -21.17
N SER A 288 -5.49 -11.11 -22.21
CA SER A 288 -4.96 -11.46 -23.55
C SER A 288 -3.44 -11.66 -23.56
N GLU A 289 -2.73 -10.94 -22.68
CA GLU A 289 -1.28 -11.00 -22.53
C GLU A 289 -0.82 -12.06 -21.51
N SER A 290 -1.73 -12.67 -20.76
CA SER A 290 -1.42 -13.61 -19.69
C SER A 290 -1.66 -15.06 -20.13
N LEU A 291 -0.79 -15.99 -19.72
CA LEU A 291 -0.98 -17.42 -19.95
C LEU A 291 -2.02 -17.97 -18.95
N PRO A 292 -3.17 -18.51 -19.39
CA PRO A 292 -4.18 -19.01 -18.48
C PRO A 292 -3.73 -20.29 -17.78
N LEU A 293 -3.80 -20.34 -16.45
CA LEU A 293 -3.57 -21.55 -15.66
C LEU A 293 -4.87 -22.37 -15.64
N GLY A 294 -5.06 -23.21 -16.65
CA GLY A 294 -6.27 -24.03 -16.78
C GLY A 294 -7.55 -23.21 -17.00
N GLY A 295 -7.44 -22.05 -17.67
CA GLY A 295 -8.56 -21.15 -17.95
C GLY A 295 -8.83 -20.09 -16.87
N TYR A 296 -7.95 -19.95 -15.89
CA TYR A 296 -8.04 -18.96 -14.81
C TYR A 296 -6.76 -18.15 -14.69
N TYR A 297 -6.89 -16.96 -14.09
CA TYR A 297 -5.78 -16.03 -13.82
C TYR A 297 -5.64 -15.75 -12.32
N ASP A 298 -4.41 -15.62 -11.85
CA ASP A 298 -4.12 -15.25 -10.46
C ASP A 298 -4.53 -13.78 -10.19
N LEU A 299 -5.47 -13.56 -9.28
CA LEU A 299 -6.06 -12.23 -9.09
C LEU A 299 -5.03 -11.16 -8.66
N PRO A 300 -4.10 -11.43 -7.70
CA PRO A 300 -3.02 -10.49 -7.38
C PRO A 300 -2.20 -10.09 -8.59
N GLU A 301 -1.84 -11.02 -9.48
CA GLU A 301 -1.06 -10.72 -10.68
C GLU A 301 -1.87 -9.85 -11.66
N VAL A 302 -3.14 -10.19 -11.89
CA VAL A 302 -4.05 -9.40 -12.73
C VAL A 302 -4.21 -8.00 -12.17
N ARG A 303 -4.49 -7.87 -10.87
CA ARG A 303 -4.63 -6.59 -10.19
C ARG A 303 -3.37 -5.76 -10.35
N ASP A 304 -2.21 -6.32 -10.06
CA ASP A 304 -0.93 -5.61 -10.10
C ASP A 304 -0.66 -5.07 -11.51
N ARG A 305 -0.93 -5.87 -12.55
CA ARG A 305 -0.79 -5.46 -13.97
C ARG A 305 -1.82 -4.42 -14.39
N VAL A 306 -3.10 -4.61 -14.06
CA VAL A 306 -4.17 -3.65 -14.39
C VAL A 306 -3.92 -2.30 -13.72
N CYS A 307 -3.53 -2.31 -12.44
CA CYS A 307 -3.18 -1.10 -11.71
C CYS A 307 -1.97 -0.38 -12.33
N ASP A 308 -1.00 -1.13 -12.86
CA ASP A 308 0.17 -0.56 -13.51
C ASP A 308 -0.17 0.03 -14.90
N VAL A 309 -1.08 -0.61 -15.64
CA VAL A 309 -1.60 -0.10 -16.93
C VAL A 309 -2.41 1.18 -16.74
N LEU A 310 -3.37 1.17 -15.82
CA LEU A 310 -4.27 2.30 -15.59
C LEU A 310 -3.69 3.39 -14.68
N LYS A 311 -2.57 3.09 -14.01
CA LYS A 311 -1.98 3.95 -12.96
C LYS A 311 -3.00 4.32 -11.87
N ILE A 312 -3.77 3.33 -11.42
CA ILE A 312 -4.73 3.49 -10.32
C ILE A 312 -4.23 2.81 -9.04
N PRO A 313 -4.62 3.27 -7.85
CA PRO A 313 -4.27 2.60 -6.60
C PRO A 313 -4.87 1.18 -6.52
N GLU A 314 -4.16 0.23 -5.92
CA GLU A 314 -4.63 -1.17 -5.76
C GLU A 314 -6.00 -1.27 -5.08
N ALA A 315 -6.23 -0.48 -4.03
CA ALA A 315 -7.51 -0.44 -3.31
C ALA A 315 -8.68 0.00 -4.21
N THR A 316 -8.37 0.74 -5.28
CA THR A 316 -9.39 1.21 -6.22
C THR A 316 -9.76 0.14 -7.24
N PHE A 317 -8.82 -0.70 -7.64
CA PHE A 317 -9.14 -1.90 -8.41
C PHE A 317 -10.09 -2.80 -7.62
N ASP A 318 -9.82 -3.02 -6.32
CA ASP A 318 -10.70 -3.82 -5.46
C ASP A 318 -12.11 -3.20 -5.35
N GLU A 319 -12.22 -1.88 -5.24
CA GLU A 319 -13.49 -1.15 -5.29
C GLU A 319 -14.21 -1.39 -6.63
N GLY A 320 -13.51 -1.26 -7.76
CA GLY A 320 -14.05 -1.46 -9.10
C GLY A 320 -14.55 -2.88 -9.35
N ILE A 321 -13.79 -3.91 -8.96
CA ILE A 321 -14.23 -5.30 -9.07
C ILE A 321 -15.53 -5.54 -8.30
N ASN A 322 -15.65 -5.01 -7.07
CA ASN A 322 -16.89 -5.13 -6.31
C ASN A 322 -18.08 -4.46 -7.03
N GLN A 323 -17.88 -3.26 -7.59
CA GLN A 323 -18.93 -2.56 -8.35
C GLN A 323 -19.35 -3.32 -9.59
N LEU A 324 -18.40 -3.87 -10.36
CA LEU A 324 -18.68 -4.69 -11.54
C LEU A 324 -19.45 -5.97 -11.19
N MET A 325 -19.08 -6.64 -10.10
CA MET A 325 -19.76 -7.86 -9.64
C MET A 325 -21.20 -7.62 -9.16
N ASP A 326 -21.54 -6.39 -8.78
CA ASP A 326 -22.89 -6.01 -8.37
C ASP A 326 -23.81 -5.65 -9.56
N LEU A 327 -23.25 -5.45 -10.77
CA LEU A 327 -24.03 -5.24 -11.99
C LEU A 327 -24.90 -6.48 -12.34
N GLN A 328 -26.01 -6.23 -13.04
CA GLN A 328 -26.93 -7.27 -13.50
C GLN A 328 -27.20 -7.11 -15.02
N PRO A 329 -26.69 -8.02 -15.88
CA PRO A 329 -25.80 -9.14 -15.56
C PRO A 329 -24.39 -8.67 -15.16
N ALA A 330 -23.70 -9.45 -14.33
CA ALA A 330 -22.31 -9.18 -14.00
C ALA A 330 -21.43 -9.50 -15.22
N PRO A 331 -20.51 -8.60 -15.63
CA PRO A 331 -19.63 -8.81 -16.77
C PRO A 331 -18.48 -9.78 -16.47
N LEU A 332 -18.22 -10.06 -15.19
CA LEU A 332 -17.18 -10.96 -14.72
C LEU A 332 -17.76 -12.04 -13.81
N THR A 333 -17.13 -13.22 -13.83
CA THR A 333 -17.47 -14.31 -12.91
C THR A 333 -16.24 -14.72 -12.10
N MET A 334 -16.40 -14.94 -10.80
CA MET A 334 -15.30 -15.38 -9.93
C MET A 334 -15.28 -16.90 -9.79
N GLY A 335 -14.08 -17.48 -9.89
CA GLY A 335 -13.84 -18.91 -9.80
C GLY A 335 -13.31 -19.34 -8.42
N LEU A 336 -13.59 -20.60 -8.05
CA LEU A 336 -12.93 -21.27 -6.93
C LEU A 336 -11.80 -22.16 -7.44
N THR A 337 -10.65 -22.10 -6.79
CA THR A 337 -9.62 -23.15 -6.94
C THR A 337 -9.98 -24.38 -6.11
N TYR A 338 -9.85 -25.54 -6.73
CA TYR A 338 -9.84 -26.86 -6.11
C TYR A 338 -8.36 -27.25 -5.92
N GLU A 339 -7.85 -27.36 -4.69
CA GLU A 339 -6.52 -27.94 -4.45
C GLU A 339 -6.61 -29.46 -4.29
N ASN A 340 -5.92 -30.20 -5.17
CA ASN A 340 -5.88 -31.67 -5.20
C ASN A 340 -4.98 -32.33 -4.12
N ILE A 341 -4.56 -31.61 -3.06
CA ILE A 341 -3.61 -32.16 -2.07
C ILE A 341 -4.20 -32.28 -0.65
N SER A 342 -5.14 -31.42 -0.23
CA SER A 342 -5.58 -31.38 1.19
C SER A 342 -7.03 -31.83 1.45
N GLY A 343 -7.84 -32.08 0.41
CA GLY A 343 -9.20 -32.60 0.56
C GLY A 343 -10.16 -31.73 1.38
N ARG A 344 -9.81 -30.46 1.68
CA ARG A 344 -10.66 -29.55 2.45
C ARG A 344 -11.16 -28.40 1.58
N ARG A 345 -12.48 -28.43 1.32
CA ARG A 345 -13.23 -27.27 0.81
C ARG A 345 -13.18 -26.14 1.84
N LYS A 346 -12.75 -24.94 1.47
CA LYS A 346 -13.11 -23.72 2.22
C LYS A 346 -14.41 -23.15 1.63
N PRO A 347 -15.44 -22.87 2.44
CA PRO A 347 -16.74 -22.46 1.95
C PRO A 347 -16.73 -21.01 1.45
N LEU A 348 -17.20 -20.79 0.23
CA LEU A 348 -17.81 -19.54 -0.19
C LEU A 348 -19.11 -19.35 0.60
N VAL A 349 -19.28 -18.21 1.26
CA VAL A 349 -20.60 -17.80 1.74
C VAL A 349 -20.86 -16.36 1.35
N ARG A 350 -21.78 -16.17 0.40
CA ARG A 350 -22.48 -14.91 0.17
C ARG A 350 -23.57 -14.81 1.24
N THR A 351 -23.20 -14.44 2.46
CA THR A 351 -24.17 -13.93 3.45
C THR A 351 -24.09 -12.42 3.41
N ARG A 352 -25.22 -11.77 3.09
CA ARG A 352 -25.37 -10.31 3.13
C ARG A 352 -24.70 -9.77 4.40
N GLY A 353 -23.56 -9.10 4.22
CA GLY A 353 -22.69 -8.66 5.30
C GLY A 353 -21.23 -9.05 5.06
N SER A 354 -20.48 -8.14 4.42
CA SER A 354 -19.03 -8.14 4.19
C SER A 354 -18.46 -9.10 3.14
N SER A 355 -17.78 -8.49 2.18
CA SER A 355 -17.07 -9.03 1.02
C SER A 355 -15.87 -9.91 1.41
N GLN A 356 -15.77 -11.08 0.77
CA GLN A 356 -14.67 -12.04 0.87
C GLN A 356 -13.72 -11.88 -0.33
N ILE A 357 -12.43 -12.25 -0.19
CA ILE A 357 -11.44 -12.29 -1.28
C ILE A 357 -11.59 -13.59 -2.09
N TYR A 358 -11.48 -13.46 -3.42
CA TYR A 358 -11.59 -14.53 -4.42
C TYR A 358 -10.24 -14.69 -5.13
N ASN A 359 -9.77 -15.92 -5.37
CA ASN A 359 -8.40 -16.13 -5.86
C ASN A 359 -8.27 -16.16 -7.38
N LEU A 360 -9.37 -16.26 -8.14
CA LEU A 360 -9.32 -16.46 -9.59
C LEU A 360 -10.45 -15.73 -10.31
N LEU A 361 -10.13 -15.08 -11.44
CA LEU A 361 -11.10 -14.48 -12.37
C LEU A 361 -11.23 -15.31 -13.64
N ARG A 362 -12.44 -15.31 -14.23
CA ARG A 362 -12.74 -15.86 -15.54
C ARG A 362 -13.45 -14.80 -16.41
N SER A 363 -12.97 -14.62 -17.64
CA SER A 363 -13.63 -13.76 -18.63
C SER A 363 -14.98 -14.36 -19.05
N GLY A 364 -16.01 -13.52 -19.13
CA GLY A 364 -17.41 -13.88 -19.40
C GLY A 364 -17.71 -14.22 -20.85
#